data_AF-A0A6A0ICJ2-F1
#
_entry.id   AF-A0A6A0ICJ2-F1
#
_cell.length_a   1.000
_cell.length_b   1.000
_cell.length_c   1.000
_cell.angle_alpha   90.00
_cell.angle_beta   90.00
_cell.angle_gamma   90.00
#
_symmetry.space_group_name_H-M   'P 1'
#
loop_
_entity.id
_entity.type
_entity.pdbx_description
1 polymer ?
#
loop_
_entity_poly.entity_id
_entity_poly.type
_entity_poly.pdbx_seq_one_letter_code
_entity_poly.pdbx_strand_id
1 'polypeptide(L)'
;MPGPLIESAPFRRRQDAALTRLMDSLVPALDPDAVELTVRSGPEGALFRRRWTPAGWGEARTVRPGPAPAEGPGVLLVPIAAPGLLDGTLALQRRRSRPWTGAERARAEILRPLVGQLLACAARSEVDGRVRRLLLSALERAESPTLLLDASGTILFANEAADALLSRQTEEGLAVLSGERGTTPLLSVLIRLATASAGPVRERLALTNGRSLEAKLESVEPGEGEEGSVRVVTLNEPAPLSLEAVRPHLVARGVSGREAEVVGGVLRGLRNAEIAAELFICEYTVKDHLKHVFAKLGVSSRGGLIRALYAAPSGPP
;
A
#
# COMPACT_ATOMS: atom_id res chain seq x y z
N MET A 1 -5.75 -3.80 19.39
CA MET A 1 -4.69 -2.79 19.49
C MET A 1 -3.56 -3.20 18.57
N PRO A 2 -3.45 -2.68 17.33
CA PRO A 2 -2.23 -2.86 16.57
C PRO A 2 -1.15 -2.00 17.24
N GLY A 3 -0.11 -2.65 17.76
CA GLY A 3 0.95 -1.98 18.51
C GLY A 3 1.76 -1.02 17.63
N PRO A 4 2.27 0.10 18.17
CA PRO A 4 3.11 1.01 17.42
C PRO A 4 4.51 0.39 17.32
N LEU A 5 4.78 -0.38 16.26
CA LEU A 5 6.10 -0.98 16.00
C LEU A 5 7.13 0.02 15.43
N ILE A 6 6.85 1.32 15.43
CA ILE A 6 7.80 2.33 14.99
C ILE A 6 7.92 3.37 16.10
N GLU A 7 9.01 3.32 16.86
CA GLU A 7 9.45 4.48 17.62
C GLU A 7 9.73 5.63 16.64
N SER A 8 8.77 6.53 16.53
CA SER A 8 8.82 7.72 15.69
C SER A 8 8.78 8.95 16.58
N ALA A 9 9.86 9.17 17.30
CA ALA A 9 10.06 10.44 17.98
C ALA A 9 10.34 11.54 16.94
N PRO A 10 9.43 12.53 16.80
CA PRO A 10 9.60 13.62 15.83
C PRO A 10 10.82 14.50 16.20
N PHE A 11 11.30 15.31 15.25
CA PHE A 11 12.33 16.33 15.47
C PHE A 11 13.74 15.83 15.85
N ARG A 12 14.03 14.53 15.75
CA ARG A 12 15.36 13.97 16.04
C ARG A 12 16.38 14.18 14.91
N ARG A 13 15.94 14.49 13.70
CA ARG A 13 16.83 14.65 12.53
C ARG A 13 17.68 15.91 12.66
N ARG A 14 18.97 15.82 12.28
CA ARG A 14 19.88 16.97 12.27
C ARG A 14 19.38 18.13 11.40
N GLN A 15 18.70 17.83 10.29
CA GLN A 15 18.00 18.82 9.48
C GLN A 15 16.50 18.55 9.54
N ASP A 16 15.75 19.53 10.04
CA ASP A 16 14.31 19.45 10.17
C ASP A 16 13.67 20.69 9.54
N ALA A 17 13.09 20.52 8.35
CA ALA A 17 12.55 21.63 7.58
C ALA A 17 11.34 22.30 8.25
N ALA A 18 10.62 21.60 9.13
CA ALA A 18 9.52 22.20 9.88
C ALA A 18 10.05 23.11 10.99
N LEU A 19 11.05 22.65 11.75
CA LEU A 19 11.70 23.48 12.76
C LEU A 19 12.46 24.66 12.15
N THR A 20 13.11 24.49 10.99
CA THR A 20 13.76 25.59 10.29
C THR A 20 12.74 26.65 9.87
N ARG A 21 11.65 26.28 9.19
CA ARG A 21 10.58 27.22 8.78
C ARG A 21 9.93 27.93 9.98
N LEU A 22 9.78 27.22 11.10
CA LEU A 22 9.30 27.83 12.34
C LEU A 22 10.26 28.92 12.82
N MET A 23 11.57 28.65 12.83
CA MET A 23 12.57 29.65 13.23
C MET A 23 12.63 30.83 12.26
N ASP A 24 12.49 30.59 10.96
CA ASP A 24 12.43 31.66 9.95
C ASP A 24 11.25 32.62 10.19
N SER A 25 10.19 32.14 10.83
CA SER A 25 9.02 32.95 11.22
C SER A 25 9.16 33.58 12.61
N LEU A 26 9.76 32.85 13.57
CA LEU A 26 9.88 33.30 14.96
C LEU A 26 11.02 34.29 15.18
N VAL A 27 12.13 34.16 14.46
CA VAL A 27 13.30 35.03 14.60
C VAL A 27 12.96 36.48 14.24
N PRO A 28 12.28 36.80 13.12
CA PRO A 28 11.88 38.18 12.84
C PRO A 28 10.85 38.74 13.83
N ALA A 29 9.98 37.89 14.39
CA ALA A 29 8.88 38.32 15.25
C ALA A 29 9.29 38.59 16.71
N LEU A 30 10.20 37.75 17.24
CA LEU A 30 10.58 37.76 18.66
C LEU A 30 12.10 37.87 18.87
N ASP A 31 12.92 37.63 17.85
CA ASP A 31 14.39 37.78 17.90
C ASP A 31 15.06 37.06 19.11
N PRO A 32 14.74 35.78 19.41
CA PRO A 32 15.33 35.10 20.56
C PRO A 32 16.85 34.89 20.40
N ASP A 33 17.61 34.94 21.49
CA ASP A 33 19.05 34.63 21.48
C ASP A 33 19.32 33.13 21.28
N ALA A 34 18.43 32.29 21.81
CA ALA A 34 18.44 30.85 21.63
C ALA A 34 17.03 30.27 21.82
N VAL A 35 16.80 29.09 21.26
CA VAL A 35 15.53 28.35 21.46
C VAL A 35 15.85 26.94 21.92
N GLU A 36 15.15 26.47 22.95
CA GLU A 36 15.33 25.11 23.48
C GLU A 36 14.01 24.35 23.37
N LEU A 37 14.00 23.30 22.56
CA LEU A 37 12.89 22.37 22.42
C LEU A 37 13.13 21.18 23.35
N THR A 38 12.22 20.94 24.29
CA THR A 38 12.24 19.76 25.16
C THR A 38 10.94 18.98 24.97
N VAL A 39 11.02 17.73 24.49
CA VAL A 39 9.84 16.91 24.15
C VAL A 39 9.99 15.48 24.66
N ARG A 40 8.88 14.92 25.13
CA ARG A 40 8.71 13.52 25.46
C ARG A 40 7.97 12.84 24.32
N SER A 41 8.44 11.68 23.87
CA SER A 41 7.85 10.95 22.74
C SER A 41 7.65 9.47 23.04
N GLY A 42 6.52 8.90 22.61
CA GLY A 42 6.23 7.46 22.70
C GLY A 42 5.77 6.98 24.10
N PRO A 43 5.31 5.71 24.21
CA PRO A 43 4.69 5.14 25.41
C PRO A 43 5.66 4.95 26.59
N GLU A 44 6.95 4.69 26.34
CA GLU A 44 8.00 4.61 27.38
C GLU A 44 8.56 5.99 27.78
N GLY A 45 8.21 7.06 27.05
CA GLY A 45 8.37 8.43 27.52
C GLY A 45 9.81 8.96 27.61
N ALA A 46 10.70 8.58 26.70
CA ALA A 46 12.04 9.16 26.65
C ALA A 46 11.98 10.69 26.39
N LEU A 47 12.78 11.45 27.14
CA LEU A 47 12.85 12.91 27.05
C LEU A 47 14.01 13.34 26.15
N PHE A 48 13.71 14.18 25.16
CA PHE A 48 14.66 14.72 24.20
C PHE A 48 14.76 16.22 24.35
N ARG A 49 15.98 16.73 24.19
CA ARG A 49 16.25 18.16 24.12
C ARG A 49 17.02 18.50 22.86
N ARG A 50 16.65 19.63 22.27
CA ARG A 50 17.34 20.20 21.12
C ARG A 50 17.44 21.71 21.28
N ARG A 51 18.55 22.27 20.85
CA ARG A 51 18.82 23.70 20.97
C ARG A 51 19.10 24.32 19.61
N TRP A 52 18.51 25.47 19.37
CA TRP A 52 18.78 26.35 18.25
C TRP A 52 19.56 27.58 18.72
N THR A 53 20.47 28.06 17.87
CA THR A 53 21.16 29.34 17.97
C THR A 53 21.13 30.02 16.59
N PRO A 54 21.60 31.27 16.43
CA PRO A 54 21.72 31.89 15.11
C PRO A 54 22.58 31.08 14.10
N ALA A 55 23.41 30.15 14.57
CA ALA A 55 24.17 29.23 13.72
C ALA A 55 23.34 28.00 13.26
N GLY A 56 22.10 27.85 13.74
CA GLY A 56 21.17 26.78 13.40
C GLY A 56 20.88 25.82 14.57
N TRP A 57 20.17 24.74 14.23
CA TRP A 57 19.81 23.68 15.18
C TRP A 57 20.98 22.73 15.46
N GLY A 58 21.26 22.49 16.73
CA GLY A 58 22.13 21.41 17.19
C GLY A 58 21.46 20.03 17.11
N GLU A 59 22.21 19.00 17.48
CA GLU A 59 21.72 17.62 17.54
C GLU A 59 20.74 17.41 18.71
N ALA A 60 19.77 16.52 18.50
CA ALA A 60 18.85 16.09 19.56
C ALA A 60 19.59 15.16 20.53
N ARG A 61 19.42 15.42 21.84
CA ARG A 61 20.06 14.64 22.91
C ARG A 61 19.00 14.07 23.86
N THR A 62 19.16 12.82 24.26
CA THR A 62 18.36 12.24 25.35
C THR A 62 18.79 12.88 26.67
N VAL A 63 17.82 13.25 27.51
CA VAL A 63 18.08 13.90 28.80
C VAL A 63 17.30 13.19 29.89
N ARG A 64 17.84 13.20 31.11
CA ARG A 64 17.06 12.77 32.28
C ARG A 64 15.94 13.77 32.57
N PRO A 65 14.78 13.33 33.08
CA PRO A 65 13.75 14.23 33.56
C PRO A 65 14.33 15.18 34.62
N GLY A 66 14.19 16.48 34.39
CA GLY A 66 14.61 17.53 35.32
C GLY A 66 13.45 18.48 35.58
N PRO A 67 13.63 19.47 36.47
CA PRO A 67 12.63 20.51 36.67
C PRO A 67 12.34 21.21 35.34
N ALA A 68 11.05 21.42 35.05
CA ALA A 68 10.65 22.18 33.88
C ALA A 68 11.26 23.60 33.96
N PRO A 69 11.69 24.18 32.83
CA PRO A 69 12.13 25.56 32.82
C PRO A 69 11.00 26.45 33.37
N ALA A 70 11.35 27.40 34.24
CA ALA A 70 10.39 28.37 34.76
C ALA A 70 10.32 29.58 33.85
N GLU A 71 9.11 30.12 33.66
CA GLU A 71 8.96 31.42 33.01
C GLU A 71 9.64 32.52 33.82
N GLY A 72 10.22 33.50 33.11
CA GLY A 72 10.94 34.57 33.75
C GLY A 72 11.33 35.67 32.78
N PRO A 73 12.07 36.69 33.25
CA PRO A 73 12.36 37.87 32.44
C PRO A 73 13.17 37.59 31.17
N GLY A 74 13.91 36.49 31.12
CA GLY A 74 14.66 36.05 29.94
C GLY A 74 14.13 34.78 29.28
N VAL A 75 13.02 34.19 29.76
CA VAL A 75 12.52 32.90 29.25
C VAL A 75 11.01 32.99 29.04
N LEU A 76 10.59 32.73 27.81
CA LEU A 76 9.18 32.56 27.45
C LEU A 76 8.94 31.12 27.03
N LEU A 77 7.89 30.50 27.57
CA LEU A 77 7.56 29.11 27.29
C LEU A 77 6.38 29.04 26.33
N VAL A 78 6.46 28.05 25.43
CA VAL A 78 5.35 27.65 24.56
C VAL A 78 5.13 26.16 24.79
N PRO A 79 4.03 25.76 25.45
CA PRO A 79 3.71 24.35 25.63
C PRO A 79 3.35 23.71 24.28
N ILE A 80 3.67 22.44 24.13
CA ILE A 80 3.40 21.66 22.93
C ILE A 80 2.75 20.35 23.38
N ALA A 81 1.54 20.08 22.89
CA ALA A 81 0.84 18.85 23.21
C ALA A 81 0.22 18.25 21.95
N ALA A 82 0.54 16.99 21.69
CA ALA A 82 -0.08 16.14 20.69
C ALA A 82 -0.39 14.79 21.35
N PRO A 83 -1.66 14.55 21.76
CA PRO A 83 -2.04 13.33 22.49
C PRO A 83 -1.54 12.05 21.82
N GLY A 84 -0.92 11.16 22.60
CA GLY A 84 -0.35 9.89 22.12
C GLY A 84 0.95 10.01 21.30
N LEU A 85 1.36 11.23 20.92
CA LEU A 85 2.50 11.45 20.03
C LEU A 85 3.64 12.22 20.72
N LEU A 86 3.36 13.41 21.25
CA LEU A 86 4.35 14.23 21.94
C LEU A 86 3.75 15.11 23.04
N ASP A 87 4.56 15.37 24.06
CA ASP A 87 4.30 16.38 25.08
C ASP A 87 5.60 17.11 25.40
N GLY A 88 5.59 18.43 25.50
CA GLY A 88 6.82 19.19 25.66
C GLY A 88 6.67 20.70 25.70
N THR A 89 7.79 21.38 25.56
CA THR A 89 7.88 22.83 25.65
C THR A 89 8.97 23.36 24.73
N LEU A 90 8.66 24.46 24.05
CA LEU A 90 9.63 25.31 23.37
C LEU A 90 9.93 26.51 24.28
N ALA A 91 11.18 26.65 24.70
CA ALA A 91 11.65 27.77 25.51
C ALA A 91 12.42 28.77 24.65
N LEU A 92 11.89 29.98 24.52
CA LEU A 92 12.54 31.12 23.88
C LEU A 92 13.41 31.83 24.92
N GLN A 93 14.72 31.88 24.68
CA GLN A 93 15.69 32.41 25.64
C GLN A 93 16.24 33.77 25.18
N ARG A 94 16.40 34.67 26.15
CA ARG A 94 17.07 35.97 26.05
C ARG A 94 18.21 36.04 27.05
N ARG A 95 19.29 36.74 26.69
CA ARG A 95 20.37 37.07 27.63
C ARG A 95 19.84 37.97 28.76
N ARG A 96 20.41 37.83 29.96
CA ARG A 96 20.02 38.63 31.14
C ARG A 96 20.12 40.14 30.94
N SER A 97 21.04 40.60 30.10
CA SER A 97 21.24 42.01 29.78
C SER A 97 20.18 42.60 28.83
N ARG A 98 19.36 41.76 28.17
CA ARG A 98 18.29 42.16 27.25
C ARG A 98 17.02 41.32 27.54
N PRO A 99 16.32 41.57 28.66
CA PRO A 99 15.12 40.82 28.99
C PRO A 99 13.98 41.11 28.01
N TRP A 100 12.99 40.22 27.97
CA TRP A 100 11.79 40.37 27.16
C TRP A 100 10.98 41.61 27.58
N THR A 101 10.76 42.52 26.63
CA THR A 101 9.91 43.70 26.83
C THR A 101 8.44 43.31 26.95
N GLY A 102 7.61 44.16 27.56
CA GLY A 102 6.17 43.90 27.68
C GLY A 102 5.47 43.67 26.33
N ALA A 103 5.86 44.43 25.29
CA ALA A 103 5.33 44.27 23.95
C ALA A 103 5.72 42.93 23.30
N GLU A 104 6.98 42.49 23.45
CA GLU A 104 7.42 41.18 22.95
C GLU A 104 6.71 40.03 23.67
N ARG A 105 6.50 40.16 24.99
CA ARG A 105 5.72 39.16 25.74
C ARG A 105 4.28 39.10 25.27
N ALA A 106 3.62 40.24 25.09
CA ALA A 106 2.26 40.28 24.57
C ALA A 106 2.17 39.64 23.17
N ARG A 107 3.15 39.89 22.28
CA ARG A 107 3.24 39.21 20.98
C ARG A 107 3.44 37.70 21.13
N ALA A 108 4.34 37.26 22.01
CA ALA A 108 4.58 35.86 22.26
C ALA A 108 3.34 35.14 22.80
N GLU A 109 2.57 35.77 23.70
CA GLU A 109 1.29 35.25 24.20
C GLU A 109 0.28 35.01 23.07
N ILE A 110 0.17 35.96 22.14
CA ILE A 110 -0.72 35.84 20.97
C ILE A 110 -0.27 34.69 20.06
N LEU A 111 1.04 34.56 19.82
CA LEU A 111 1.59 33.53 18.93
C LEU A 111 1.69 32.15 19.57
N ARG A 112 1.76 32.05 20.90
CA ARG A 112 1.94 30.81 21.66
C ARG A 112 1.02 29.66 21.21
N PRO A 113 -0.31 29.81 21.16
CA PRO A 113 -1.19 28.71 20.75
C PRO A 113 -0.93 28.26 19.30
N LEU A 114 -0.68 29.21 18.39
CA LEU A 114 -0.38 28.91 16.98
C LEU A 114 0.94 28.15 16.84
N VAL A 115 1.99 28.57 17.54
CA VAL A 115 3.30 27.91 17.53
C VAL A 115 3.20 26.49 18.08
N GLY A 116 2.48 26.31 19.20
CA GLY A 116 2.23 24.98 19.78
C GLY A 116 1.47 24.05 18.81
N GLN A 117 0.42 24.56 18.16
CA GLN A 117 -0.34 23.82 17.16
C GLN A 117 0.49 23.47 15.92
N LEU A 118 1.28 24.41 15.39
CA LEU A 118 2.16 24.16 14.25
C LEU A 118 3.18 23.07 14.53
N LEU A 119 3.78 23.08 15.72
CA LEU A 119 4.70 22.03 16.15
C LEU A 119 4.00 20.68 16.30
N ALA A 120 2.79 20.65 16.87
CA ALA A 120 2.00 19.43 16.97
C ALA A 120 1.62 18.86 15.59
N CYS A 121 1.22 19.71 14.64
CA CYS A 121 0.90 19.32 13.26
C CYS A 121 2.15 18.85 12.49
N ALA A 122 3.27 19.55 12.64
CA ALA A 122 4.54 19.16 12.02
C ALA A 122 5.00 17.78 12.50
N ALA A 123 4.87 17.51 13.80
CA ALA A 123 5.20 16.22 14.37
C ALA A 123 4.33 15.08 13.81
N ARG A 124 2.99 15.27 13.75
CA ARG A 124 2.07 14.29 13.15
C ARG A 124 2.46 14.00 11.71
N SER A 125 2.63 15.06 10.92
CA SER A 125 3.01 14.96 9.51
C SER A 125 4.35 14.23 9.31
N GLU A 126 5.35 14.43 10.17
CA GLU A 126 6.63 13.71 10.08
C GLU A 126 6.45 12.21 10.33
N VAL A 127 5.69 11.85 11.37
CA VAL A 127 5.41 10.44 11.72
C VAL A 127 4.60 9.77 10.63
N ASP A 128 3.48 10.37 10.22
CA ASP A 128 2.61 9.82 9.17
C ASP A 128 3.38 9.66 7.86
N GLY A 129 4.17 10.67 7.48
CA GLY A 129 5.02 10.62 6.30
C GLY A 129 6.10 9.53 6.38
N ARG A 130 6.64 9.25 7.58
CA ARG A 130 7.61 8.15 7.77
C ARG A 130 6.93 6.80 7.69
N VAL A 131 5.80 6.59 8.36
CA VAL A 131 5.03 5.36 8.32
C VAL A 131 4.61 5.07 6.88
N ARG A 132 4.05 6.07 6.19
CA ARG A 132 3.71 5.99 4.76
C ARG A 132 4.89 5.54 3.91
N ARG A 133 6.07 6.17 4.07
CA ARG A 133 7.27 5.76 3.32
C ARG A 133 7.68 4.32 3.61
N LEU A 134 7.67 3.89 4.87
CA LEU A 134 8.03 2.52 5.24
C LEU A 134 7.05 1.50 4.64
N LEU A 135 5.75 1.78 4.72
CA LEU A 135 4.71 0.93 4.13
C LEU A 135 4.83 0.86 2.61
N LEU A 136 5.00 2.00 1.92
CA LEU A 136 5.20 2.02 0.48
C LEU A 136 6.49 1.30 0.08
N SER A 137 7.59 1.47 0.79
CA SER A 137 8.82 0.71 0.54
C SER A 137 8.67 -0.79 0.79
N ALA A 138 7.85 -1.20 1.76
CA ALA A 138 7.55 -2.61 1.99
C ALA A 138 6.69 -3.20 0.85
N LEU A 139 5.68 -2.46 0.41
CA LEU A 139 4.83 -2.83 -0.73
C LEU A 139 5.64 -2.90 -2.04
N GLU A 140 6.56 -1.96 -2.26
CA GLU A 140 7.44 -1.94 -3.43
C GLU A 140 8.28 -3.21 -3.53
N ARG A 141 8.77 -3.73 -2.39
CA ARG A 141 9.61 -4.93 -2.31
C ARG A 141 8.80 -6.23 -2.24
N ALA A 142 7.47 -6.17 -2.23
CA ALA A 142 6.63 -7.35 -2.18
C ALA A 142 6.71 -8.10 -3.53
N GLU A 143 6.90 -9.42 -3.47
CA GLU A 143 7.00 -10.26 -4.67
C GLU A 143 5.68 -10.35 -5.43
N SER A 144 4.55 -10.29 -4.72
CA SER A 144 3.23 -10.35 -5.32
C SER A 144 2.90 -9.02 -6.04
N PRO A 145 2.54 -9.05 -7.33
CA PRO A 145 2.04 -7.87 -8.04
C PRO A 145 0.88 -7.22 -7.28
N THR A 146 1.07 -5.96 -6.88
CA THR A 146 0.10 -5.23 -6.04
C THR A 146 -0.15 -3.84 -6.60
N LEU A 147 -1.44 -3.50 -6.77
CA LEU A 147 -1.93 -2.21 -7.21
C LEU A 147 -2.81 -1.60 -6.12
N LEU A 148 -2.64 -0.31 -5.86
CA LEU A 148 -3.58 0.48 -5.07
C LEU A 148 -4.35 1.39 -6.02
N LEU A 149 -5.67 1.33 -5.92
CA LEU A 149 -6.59 2.16 -6.71
C LEU A 149 -7.45 2.98 -5.75
N ASP A 150 -7.84 4.18 -6.14
CA ASP A 150 -8.93 4.88 -5.45
C ASP A 150 -10.31 4.31 -5.86
N ALA A 151 -11.38 4.85 -5.27
CA ALA A 151 -12.76 4.48 -5.60
C ALA A 151 -13.15 4.69 -7.08
N SER A 152 -12.45 5.60 -7.78
CA SER A 152 -12.68 5.92 -9.19
C SER A 152 -11.91 5.02 -10.16
N GLY A 153 -11.00 4.18 -9.64
CA GLY A 153 -10.10 3.36 -10.45
C GLY A 153 -8.81 4.08 -10.86
N THR A 154 -8.48 5.23 -10.25
CA THR A 154 -7.20 5.90 -10.45
C THR A 154 -6.11 5.13 -9.71
N ILE A 155 -5.00 4.86 -10.38
CA ILE A 155 -3.85 4.17 -9.79
C ILE A 155 -3.13 5.12 -8.83
N LEU A 156 -3.17 4.77 -7.53
CA LEU A 156 -2.44 5.45 -6.47
C LEU A 156 -1.02 4.91 -6.31
N PHE A 157 -0.83 3.61 -6.58
CA PHE A 157 0.44 2.92 -6.45
C PHE A 157 0.44 1.62 -7.26
N ALA A 158 1.60 1.25 -7.80
CA ALA A 158 1.89 -0.04 -8.41
C ALA A 158 3.32 -0.40 -8.02
N ASN A 159 3.53 -1.59 -7.44
CA ASN A 159 4.90 -2.04 -7.17
C ASN A 159 5.60 -2.52 -8.45
N GLU A 160 6.92 -2.71 -8.39
CA GLU A 160 7.73 -3.24 -9.48
C GLU A 160 7.16 -4.53 -10.09
N ALA A 161 6.67 -5.47 -9.26
CA ALA A 161 6.07 -6.71 -9.74
C ALA A 161 4.77 -6.48 -10.56
N ALA A 162 3.93 -5.53 -10.16
CA ALA A 162 2.75 -5.13 -10.92
C ALA A 162 3.14 -4.42 -12.22
N ASP A 163 4.09 -3.48 -12.15
CA ASP A 163 4.54 -2.76 -13.34
C ASP A 163 5.18 -3.71 -14.37
N ALA A 164 6.01 -4.65 -13.92
CA ALA A 164 6.62 -5.68 -14.76
C ALA A 164 5.60 -6.63 -15.38
N LEU A 165 4.46 -6.86 -14.73
CA LEU A 165 3.37 -7.68 -15.25
C LEU A 165 2.51 -6.91 -16.26
N LEU A 166 2.21 -5.63 -15.97
CA LEU A 166 1.38 -4.77 -16.82
C LEU A 166 2.12 -4.26 -18.06
N SER A 167 3.43 -4.05 -17.98
CA SER A 167 4.27 -3.53 -19.07
C SER A 167 4.53 -4.53 -20.19
N ARG A 168 4.14 -5.81 -20.05
CA ARG A 168 4.26 -6.85 -21.10
C ARG A 168 3.16 -6.71 -22.17
N GLN A 169 3.05 -5.51 -22.74
CA GLN A 169 1.83 -4.97 -23.37
C GLN A 169 1.41 -5.54 -24.74
N THR A 170 2.14 -6.44 -25.39
CA THR A 170 1.79 -6.78 -26.79
C THR A 170 1.01 -8.08 -26.96
N GLU A 171 1.22 -9.12 -26.15
CA GLU A 171 0.41 -10.35 -26.19
C GLU A 171 0.21 -11.04 -24.83
N GLU A 172 0.98 -10.71 -23.79
CA GLU A 172 0.83 -11.34 -22.45
C GLU A 172 -0.14 -10.56 -21.55
N GLY A 173 -0.30 -9.26 -21.78
CA GLY A 173 -1.13 -8.35 -20.98
C GLY A 173 -2.62 -8.34 -21.34
N LEU A 174 -3.08 -9.24 -22.23
CA LEU A 174 -4.50 -9.35 -22.56
C LEU A 174 -5.16 -10.43 -21.71
N ALA A 175 -6.22 -10.06 -21.01
CA ALA A 175 -7.02 -10.93 -20.18
C ALA A 175 -8.41 -11.16 -20.79
N VAL A 176 -9.00 -12.30 -20.48
CA VAL A 176 -10.38 -12.62 -20.80
C VAL A 176 -11.11 -13.03 -19.52
N LEU A 177 -12.20 -12.33 -19.22
CA LEU A 177 -13.11 -12.65 -18.13
C LEU A 177 -14.08 -13.78 -18.52
N SER A 178 -14.60 -14.47 -17.50
CA SER A 178 -15.70 -15.42 -17.68
C SER A 178 -16.90 -14.69 -18.31
N GLY A 179 -17.28 -15.07 -19.54
CA GLY A 179 -18.42 -14.49 -20.27
C GLY A 179 -18.07 -13.48 -21.37
N GLU A 180 -16.83 -13.00 -21.47
CA GLU A 180 -16.41 -12.09 -22.55
C GLU A 180 -15.87 -12.86 -23.77
N ARG A 181 -16.28 -12.45 -24.97
CA ARG A 181 -15.77 -13.03 -26.24
C ARG A 181 -14.45 -12.42 -26.70
N GLY A 182 -14.11 -11.23 -26.20
CA GLY A 182 -12.95 -10.44 -26.62
C GLY A 182 -11.79 -10.47 -25.61
N THR A 183 -10.61 -10.11 -26.09
CA THR A 183 -9.41 -9.87 -25.28
C THR A 183 -9.37 -8.41 -24.84
N THR A 184 -9.21 -8.16 -23.55
CA THR A 184 -9.17 -6.81 -22.97
C THR A 184 -7.82 -6.62 -22.27
N PRO A 185 -7.19 -5.43 -22.31
CA PRO A 185 -6.00 -5.16 -21.51
C PRO A 185 -6.26 -5.48 -20.04
N LEU A 186 -5.32 -6.21 -19.42
CA LEU A 186 -5.44 -6.69 -18.05
C LEU A 186 -5.71 -5.54 -17.09
N LEU A 187 -5.02 -4.40 -17.23
CA LEU A 187 -5.26 -3.23 -16.40
C LEU A 187 -6.72 -2.76 -16.47
N SER A 188 -7.32 -2.71 -17.65
CA SER A 188 -8.72 -2.33 -17.83
C SER A 188 -9.69 -3.33 -17.18
N VAL A 189 -9.34 -4.61 -17.14
CA VAL A 189 -10.09 -5.63 -16.40
C VAL A 189 -9.98 -5.39 -14.89
N LEU A 190 -8.77 -5.15 -14.37
CA LEU A 190 -8.55 -4.91 -12.95
C LEU A 190 -9.25 -3.64 -12.44
N ILE A 191 -9.21 -2.55 -13.20
CA ILE A 191 -9.94 -1.32 -12.89
C ILE A 191 -11.44 -1.57 -12.87
N ARG A 192 -11.98 -2.31 -13.85
CA ARG A 192 -13.40 -2.68 -13.87
C ARG A 192 -13.80 -3.51 -12.66
N LEU A 193 -13.01 -4.49 -12.27
CA LEU A 193 -13.27 -5.30 -11.08
C LEU A 193 -13.22 -4.46 -9.80
N ALA A 194 -12.23 -3.56 -9.69
CA ALA A 194 -12.09 -2.69 -8.53
C ALA A 194 -13.24 -1.69 -8.38
N THR A 195 -13.79 -1.21 -9.49
CA THR A 195 -14.89 -0.23 -9.48
C THR A 195 -16.27 -0.87 -9.37
N ALA A 196 -16.44 -2.14 -9.78
CA ALA A 196 -17.74 -2.79 -9.85
C ALA A 196 -18.27 -3.35 -8.51
N SER A 197 -17.39 -3.73 -7.59
CA SER A 197 -17.77 -4.31 -6.29
C SER A 197 -17.24 -3.44 -5.16
N ALA A 198 -17.96 -3.30 -4.05
CA ALA A 198 -17.48 -2.68 -2.81
C ALA A 198 -16.90 -3.68 -1.79
N GLY A 199 -17.19 -4.98 -1.98
CA GLY A 199 -16.74 -6.05 -1.08
C GLY A 199 -15.49 -6.77 -1.58
N PRO A 200 -14.97 -7.73 -0.79
CA PRO A 200 -13.85 -8.56 -1.22
C PRO A 200 -14.24 -9.40 -2.44
N VAL A 201 -13.40 -9.39 -3.47
CA VAL A 201 -13.60 -10.16 -4.70
C VAL A 201 -12.39 -11.05 -4.93
N ARG A 202 -12.63 -12.28 -5.35
CA ARG A 202 -11.61 -13.17 -5.91
C ARG A 202 -12.06 -13.57 -7.31
N GLU A 203 -11.34 -13.09 -8.31
CA GLU A 203 -11.67 -13.33 -9.71
C GLU A 203 -10.50 -14.02 -10.39
N ARG A 204 -10.76 -15.09 -11.14
CA ARG A 204 -9.73 -15.74 -11.95
C ARG A 204 -9.75 -15.21 -13.37
N LEU A 205 -8.58 -14.81 -13.84
CA LEU A 205 -8.35 -14.16 -15.12
C LEU A 205 -7.53 -15.12 -15.99
N ALA A 206 -8.03 -15.42 -17.20
CA ALA A 206 -7.25 -16.15 -18.18
C ALA A 206 -6.47 -15.15 -19.05
N LEU A 207 -5.17 -15.36 -19.22
CA LEU A 207 -4.34 -14.60 -20.12
C LEU A 207 -4.30 -15.26 -21.51
N THR A 208 -4.06 -14.46 -22.54
CA THR A 208 -3.92 -14.90 -23.94
C THR A 208 -2.76 -15.88 -24.17
N ASN A 209 -1.71 -15.84 -23.33
CA ASN A 209 -0.60 -16.79 -23.35
C ASN A 209 -0.94 -18.15 -22.69
N GLY A 210 -2.17 -18.34 -22.22
CA GLY A 210 -2.62 -19.58 -21.58
C GLY A 210 -2.28 -19.69 -20.08
N ARG A 211 -1.61 -18.69 -19.50
CA ARG A 211 -1.47 -18.55 -18.04
C ARG A 211 -2.78 -18.07 -17.44
N SER A 212 -2.87 -18.21 -16.13
CA SER A 212 -3.98 -17.67 -15.35
C SER A 212 -3.45 -16.82 -14.21
N LEU A 213 -4.23 -15.83 -13.82
CA LEU A 213 -4.00 -15.03 -12.63
C LEU A 213 -5.24 -15.12 -11.76
N GLU A 214 -5.06 -15.09 -10.45
CA GLU A 214 -6.12 -14.83 -9.50
C GLU A 214 -5.95 -13.39 -9.02
N ALA A 215 -6.99 -12.58 -9.21
CA ALA A 215 -7.05 -11.22 -8.71
C ALA A 215 -7.85 -11.23 -7.41
N LYS A 216 -7.17 -10.87 -6.32
CA LYS A 216 -7.78 -10.64 -5.02
C LYS A 216 -7.95 -9.14 -4.81
N LEU A 217 -9.18 -8.71 -4.59
CA LEU A 217 -9.53 -7.33 -4.34
C LEU A 217 -10.04 -7.17 -2.91
N GLU A 218 -9.49 -6.21 -2.19
CA GLU A 218 -9.92 -5.82 -0.85
C GLU A 218 -10.19 -4.32 -0.81
N SER A 219 -11.27 -3.92 -0.12
CA SER A 219 -11.56 -2.51 0.17
C SER A 219 -10.99 -2.16 1.54
N VAL A 220 -10.26 -1.06 1.60
CA VAL A 220 -9.83 -0.44 2.85
C VAL A 220 -10.62 0.83 2.99
N GLU A 221 -11.56 0.82 3.94
CA GLU A 221 -12.36 1.98 4.30
C GLU A 221 -11.50 2.98 5.10
N PRO A 222 -11.73 4.29 4.91
CA PRO A 222 -11.01 5.31 5.66
C PRO A 222 -11.30 5.19 7.16
N GLY A 223 -10.32 5.59 7.99
CA GLY A 223 -10.53 5.72 9.44
C GLY A 223 -11.49 6.87 9.78
N GLU A 224 -11.90 6.95 11.05
CA GLU A 224 -12.72 8.07 11.53
C GLU A 224 -12.05 9.42 11.21
N GLY A 225 -12.71 10.24 10.39
CA GLY A 225 -12.22 11.57 9.99
C GLY A 225 -11.30 11.60 8.76
N GLU A 226 -11.08 10.46 8.09
CA GLU A 226 -10.37 10.38 6.82
C GLU A 226 -11.35 10.31 5.63
N GLU A 227 -10.95 10.85 4.48
CA GLU A 227 -11.72 10.77 3.23
C GLU A 227 -11.00 9.87 2.21
N GLY A 228 -11.79 9.09 1.46
CA GLY A 228 -11.31 8.28 0.34
C GLY A 228 -11.06 6.82 0.70
N SER A 229 -11.79 5.91 0.05
CA SER A 229 -11.54 4.47 0.14
C SER A 229 -10.41 4.06 -0.81
N VAL A 230 -9.57 3.13 -0.37
CA VAL A 230 -8.51 2.54 -1.20
C VAL A 230 -8.87 1.10 -1.52
N ARG A 231 -8.69 0.71 -2.79
CA ARG A 231 -8.78 -0.68 -3.24
C ARG A 231 -7.40 -1.27 -3.40
N VAL A 232 -7.16 -2.37 -2.71
CA VAL A 232 -5.94 -3.16 -2.85
C VAL A 232 -6.25 -4.29 -3.83
N VAL A 233 -5.54 -4.34 -4.94
CA VAL A 233 -5.59 -5.44 -5.90
C VAL A 233 -4.27 -6.18 -5.84
N THR A 234 -4.31 -7.43 -5.39
CA THR A 234 -3.16 -8.33 -5.41
C THR A 234 -3.38 -9.40 -6.46
N LEU A 235 -2.39 -9.63 -7.31
CA LEU A 235 -2.41 -10.71 -8.30
C LEU A 235 -1.47 -11.81 -7.84
N ASN A 236 -1.91 -13.05 -8.00
CA ASN A 236 -1.07 -14.22 -7.84
C ASN A 236 -1.28 -15.16 -9.02
N GLU A 237 -0.23 -15.89 -9.38
CA GLU A 237 -0.39 -17.06 -10.24
C GLU A 237 -0.95 -18.19 -9.37
N PRO A 238 -2.18 -18.64 -9.62
CA PRO A 238 -2.71 -19.78 -8.90
C PRO A 238 -1.92 -21.02 -9.31
N ALA A 239 -1.93 -22.04 -8.44
CA ALA A 239 -1.39 -23.34 -8.80
C ALA A 239 -2.02 -23.83 -10.12
N PRO A 240 -1.25 -24.52 -10.99
CA PRO A 240 -1.78 -25.07 -12.24
C PRO A 240 -3.07 -25.85 -11.98
N LEU A 241 -4.09 -25.66 -12.81
CA LEU A 241 -5.33 -26.41 -12.68
C LEU A 241 -5.03 -27.91 -12.76
N SER A 242 -5.35 -28.63 -11.68
CA SER A 242 -5.35 -30.07 -11.70
C SER A 242 -6.62 -30.58 -12.37
N LEU A 243 -6.52 -31.76 -13.01
CA LEU A 243 -7.70 -32.42 -13.58
C LEU A 243 -8.77 -32.66 -12.51
N GLU A 244 -8.37 -33.00 -11.29
CA GLU A 244 -9.29 -33.20 -10.16
C GLU A 244 -10.08 -31.94 -9.82
N ALA A 245 -9.45 -30.77 -9.86
CA ALA A 245 -10.12 -29.50 -9.56
C ALA A 245 -11.21 -29.15 -10.60
N VAL A 246 -10.99 -29.48 -11.87
CA VAL A 246 -11.96 -29.18 -12.95
C VAL A 246 -12.91 -30.32 -13.26
N ARG A 247 -12.67 -31.53 -12.74
CA ARG A 247 -13.48 -32.72 -13.01
C ARG A 247 -14.97 -32.51 -12.76
N PRO A 248 -15.43 -31.87 -11.66
CA PRO A 248 -16.85 -31.62 -11.45
C PRO A 248 -17.48 -30.80 -12.58
N HIS A 249 -16.77 -29.78 -13.08
CA HIS A 249 -17.23 -28.95 -14.18
C HIS A 249 -17.27 -29.70 -15.52
N LEU A 250 -16.25 -30.53 -15.78
CA LEU A 250 -16.19 -31.39 -16.96
C LEU A 250 -17.38 -32.37 -16.98
N VAL A 251 -17.65 -33.03 -15.85
CA VAL A 251 -18.78 -33.96 -15.70
C VAL A 251 -20.12 -33.25 -15.92
N ALA A 252 -20.30 -32.06 -15.34
CA ALA A 252 -21.51 -31.26 -15.51
C ALA A 252 -21.78 -30.87 -16.98
N ARG A 253 -20.75 -30.86 -17.84
CA ARG A 253 -20.84 -30.58 -19.28
C ARG A 253 -20.84 -31.84 -20.15
N GLY A 254 -20.98 -33.02 -19.55
CA GLY A 254 -21.05 -34.30 -20.25
C GLY A 254 -19.72 -34.74 -20.88
N VAL A 255 -18.59 -34.25 -20.36
CA VAL A 255 -17.26 -34.70 -20.77
C VAL A 255 -17.01 -36.08 -20.16
N SER A 256 -16.70 -37.05 -21.01
CA SER A 256 -16.43 -38.44 -20.63
C SER A 256 -15.08 -38.59 -19.91
N GLY A 257 -14.87 -39.70 -19.22
CA GLY A 257 -13.60 -39.98 -18.53
C GLY A 257 -12.39 -39.92 -19.47
N ARG A 258 -12.50 -40.49 -20.67
CA ARG A 258 -11.40 -40.48 -21.65
C ARG A 258 -11.12 -39.08 -22.21
N GLU A 259 -12.15 -38.29 -22.44
CA GLU A 259 -11.99 -36.89 -22.83
C GLU A 259 -11.37 -36.07 -21.68
N ALA A 260 -11.72 -36.35 -20.42
CA ALA A 260 -11.15 -35.70 -19.26
C ALA A 260 -9.65 -36.02 -19.10
N GLU A 261 -9.21 -37.24 -19.41
CA GLU A 261 -7.78 -37.60 -19.45
C GLU A 261 -7.01 -36.77 -20.49
N VAL A 262 -7.59 -36.58 -21.68
CA VAL A 262 -7.03 -35.69 -22.72
C VAL A 262 -6.97 -34.25 -22.22
N VAL A 263 -8.01 -33.75 -21.57
CA VAL A 263 -8.01 -32.42 -20.92
C VAL A 263 -6.90 -32.33 -19.86
N GLY A 264 -6.67 -33.38 -19.07
CA GLY A 264 -5.58 -33.42 -18.09
C GLY A 264 -4.19 -33.29 -18.73
N GLY A 265 -3.98 -33.90 -19.90
CA GLY A 265 -2.77 -33.69 -20.70
C GLY A 265 -2.64 -32.25 -21.22
N VAL A 266 -3.77 -31.65 -21.63
CA VAL A 266 -3.81 -30.24 -22.06
C VAL A 266 -3.42 -29.29 -20.93
N LEU A 267 -3.97 -29.51 -19.72
CA LEU A 267 -3.69 -28.71 -18.53
C LEU A 267 -2.23 -28.81 -18.10
N ARG A 268 -1.57 -29.94 -18.36
CA ARG A 268 -0.11 -30.13 -18.15
C ARG A 268 0.75 -29.51 -19.25
N GLY A 269 0.17 -28.89 -20.28
CA GLY A 269 0.90 -28.25 -21.37
C GLY A 269 1.40 -29.20 -22.46
N LEU A 270 0.98 -30.47 -22.44
CA LEU A 270 1.47 -31.49 -23.38
C LEU A 270 0.93 -31.29 -24.80
N ARG A 271 1.79 -31.43 -25.80
CA ARG A 271 1.41 -31.47 -27.23
C ARG A 271 0.61 -32.73 -27.54
N ASN A 272 -0.17 -32.70 -28.62
CA ASN A 272 -1.05 -33.84 -28.95
C ASN A 272 -0.27 -35.16 -29.13
N ALA A 273 0.96 -35.11 -29.65
CA ALA A 273 1.83 -36.28 -29.78
C ALA A 273 2.28 -36.82 -28.41
N GLU A 274 2.56 -35.93 -27.45
CA GLU A 274 2.94 -36.30 -26.07
C GLU A 274 1.73 -36.90 -25.33
N ILE A 275 0.54 -36.30 -25.47
CA ILE A 275 -0.72 -36.84 -24.94
C ILE A 275 -1.02 -38.22 -25.55
N ALA A 276 -0.83 -38.36 -26.86
CA ALA A 276 -1.04 -39.62 -27.58
C ALA A 276 -0.13 -40.73 -27.04
N ALA A 277 1.15 -40.42 -26.81
CA ALA A 277 2.11 -41.34 -26.23
C ALA A 277 1.74 -41.76 -24.81
N GLU A 278 1.39 -40.80 -23.93
CA GLU A 278 1.01 -41.11 -22.54
C GLU A 278 -0.28 -41.93 -22.44
N LEU A 279 -1.25 -41.65 -23.31
CA LEU A 279 -2.54 -42.32 -23.29
C LEU A 279 -2.58 -43.57 -24.18
N PHE A 280 -1.47 -43.95 -24.82
CA PHE A 280 -1.37 -45.08 -25.74
C PHE A 280 -2.43 -45.06 -26.86
N ILE A 281 -2.63 -43.89 -27.48
CA ILE A 281 -3.54 -43.66 -28.62
C ILE A 281 -2.81 -42.92 -29.73
N CYS A 282 -3.42 -42.79 -30.92
CA CYS A 282 -2.83 -41.98 -31.99
C CYS A 282 -3.17 -40.49 -31.82
N GLU A 283 -2.31 -39.61 -32.37
CA GLU A 283 -2.52 -38.16 -32.32
C GLU A 283 -3.85 -37.72 -32.95
N TYR A 284 -4.33 -38.47 -33.95
CA TYR A 284 -5.64 -38.25 -34.56
C TYR A 284 -6.78 -38.43 -33.55
N THR A 285 -6.75 -39.49 -32.73
CA THR A 285 -7.74 -39.72 -31.66
C THR A 285 -7.69 -38.63 -30.60
N VAL A 286 -6.51 -38.09 -30.28
CA VAL A 286 -6.40 -36.91 -29.40
C VAL A 286 -7.10 -35.70 -30.00
N LYS A 287 -6.91 -35.43 -31.30
CA LYS A 287 -7.59 -34.33 -32.01
C LYS A 287 -9.11 -34.51 -32.01
N ASP A 288 -9.59 -35.74 -32.19
CA ASP A 288 -11.03 -36.04 -32.17
C ASP A 288 -11.65 -35.84 -30.78
N HIS A 289 -11.00 -36.34 -29.72
CA HIS A 289 -11.41 -36.06 -28.35
C HIS A 289 -11.45 -34.55 -28.05
N LEU A 290 -10.43 -33.79 -28.46
CA LEU A 290 -10.40 -32.34 -28.28
C LEU A 290 -11.57 -31.65 -29.00
N LYS A 291 -11.90 -32.08 -30.21
CA LYS A 291 -13.03 -31.53 -30.98
C LYS A 291 -14.36 -31.72 -30.24
N HIS A 292 -14.60 -32.90 -29.65
CA HIS A 292 -15.79 -33.15 -28.85
C HIS A 292 -15.81 -32.34 -27.55
N VAL A 293 -14.68 -32.25 -26.86
CA VAL A 293 -14.54 -31.40 -25.66
C VAL A 293 -14.83 -29.94 -25.98
N PHE A 294 -14.29 -29.43 -27.09
CA PHE A 294 -14.52 -28.06 -27.55
C PHE A 294 -16.01 -27.79 -27.78
N ALA A 295 -16.71 -28.70 -28.46
CA ALA A 295 -18.15 -28.60 -28.66
C ALA A 295 -18.92 -28.61 -27.34
N LYS A 296 -18.59 -29.51 -26.40
CA LYS A 296 -19.25 -29.63 -25.08
C LYS A 296 -19.06 -28.40 -24.19
N LEU A 297 -17.91 -27.75 -24.30
CA LEU A 297 -17.56 -26.56 -23.50
C LEU A 297 -17.88 -25.24 -24.22
N GLY A 298 -18.36 -25.28 -25.47
CA GLY A 298 -18.71 -24.09 -26.25
C GLY A 298 -17.49 -23.26 -26.65
N VAL A 299 -16.33 -23.89 -26.85
CA VAL A 299 -15.07 -23.26 -27.22
C VAL A 299 -14.61 -23.75 -28.59
N SER A 300 -13.74 -23.00 -29.27
CA SER A 300 -13.27 -23.34 -30.62
C SER A 300 -11.76 -23.60 -30.71
N SER A 301 -11.03 -23.44 -29.60
CA SER A 301 -9.58 -23.55 -29.58
C SER A 301 -9.06 -24.12 -28.27
N ARG A 302 -7.82 -24.62 -28.30
CA ARG A 302 -7.10 -25.09 -27.10
C ARG A 302 -6.95 -24.00 -26.05
N GLY A 303 -6.65 -22.76 -26.46
CA GLY A 303 -6.63 -21.61 -25.56
C GLY A 303 -8.02 -21.28 -25.00
N GLY A 304 -9.06 -21.39 -25.83
CA GLY A 304 -10.45 -21.25 -25.39
C GLY A 304 -10.86 -22.31 -24.35
N LEU A 305 -10.43 -23.56 -24.52
CA LEU A 305 -10.60 -24.63 -23.54
C LEU A 305 -9.95 -24.27 -22.21
N ILE A 306 -8.66 -23.91 -22.22
CA ILE A 306 -7.93 -23.52 -21.01
C ILE A 306 -8.65 -22.37 -20.31
N ARG A 307 -9.04 -21.33 -21.06
CA ARG A 307 -9.82 -20.20 -20.54
C ARG A 307 -11.12 -20.64 -19.89
N ALA A 308 -11.91 -21.49 -20.54
CA ALA A 308 -13.19 -21.95 -20.01
C ALA A 308 -13.03 -22.75 -18.70
N LEU A 309 -11.94 -23.52 -18.58
CA LEU A 309 -11.64 -24.29 -17.37
C LEU A 309 -11.15 -23.41 -16.21
N TYR A 310 -10.36 -22.37 -16.49
CA TYR A 310 -9.94 -21.39 -15.48
C TYR A 310 -11.07 -20.49 -14.99
N ALA A 311 -12.03 -20.21 -15.87
CA ALA A 311 -13.23 -19.42 -15.57
C ALA A 311 -14.33 -20.21 -14.85
N ALA A 312 -14.18 -21.54 -14.71
CA ALA A 312 -15.14 -22.36 -13.99
C ALA A 312 -15.01 -22.12 -12.48
N PRO A 313 -16.11 -21.86 -11.75
CA PRO A 313 -16.06 -21.69 -10.30
C PRO A 313 -15.49 -22.94 -9.64
N SER A 314 -14.59 -22.76 -8.69
CA SER A 314 -14.09 -23.85 -7.83
C SER A 314 -15.14 -24.17 -6.76
N GLY A 315 -16.22 -24.85 -7.18
CA GLY A 315 -17.31 -25.32 -6.32
C GLY A 315 -18.44 -25.93 -7.16
N PRO A 316 -19.25 -26.87 -6.61
CA PRO A 316 -20.44 -27.34 -7.30
C PRO A 316 -21.44 -26.18 -7.50
N PRO A 317 -22.30 -26.24 -8.54
CA PRO A 317 -23.31 -25.22 -8.83
C PRO A 317 -24.34 -25.07 -7.70
#